data_AF-A0A0A9DWJ4-F1
#
_entry.id   AF-A0A0A9DWJ4-F1
#
_cell.length_a   1.000
_cell.length_b   1.000
_cell.length_c   1.000
_cell.angle_alpha   90.00
_cell.angle_beta   90.00
_cell.angle_gamma   90.00
#
_symmetry.space_group_name_H-M   'P 1'
#
loop_
_entity.id
_entity.type
_entity.pdbx_description
1 polymer ?
#
loop_
_entity_poly.entity_id
_entity_poly.type
_entity_poly.pdbx_seq_one_letter_code
_entity_poly.pdbx_strand_id
1 'polypeptide(L)'
;MDRPKSRTAAEIMQRADPSCKIWFVCKGQLICTRDNQKEIAAAVSPLLPDFDHDYLHLSPHHAKDEVESELEFYDELKDACLAAENLMKKALNEYFRREKADEEVVVALQKAKEYQELYLEEVRKRKELEGVLASTNREIAQLRQATHPFRNQQNTTMDELQEEMANKLTLERHMVKMNADGEIKGHLCSETA
;
A
#
# COMPACT_ATOMS: atom_id res chain seq x y z
N MET A 1 -26.93 31.47 -0.38
CA MET A 1 -25.66 30.71 -0.29
C MET A 1 -25.96 29.42 0.44
N ASP A 2 -25.64 28.26 -0.13
CA ASP A 2 -26.01 26.97 0.43
C ASP A 2 -25.08 26.54 1.56
N ARG A 3 -25.62 25.86 2.58
CA ARG A 3 -24.83 25.27 3.67
C ARG A 3 -23.98 24.10 3.12
N PRO A 4 -22.73 23.91 3.56
CA PRO A 4 -21.92 22.79 3.10
C PRO A 4 -22.56 21.45 3.49
N LYS A 5 -22.56 20.51 2.54
CA LYS A 5 -23.15 19.17 2.70
C LYS A 5 -22.24 18.20 3.47
N SER A 6 -20.94 18.50 3.55
CA SER A 6 -19.97 17.67 4.28
C SER A 6 -20.16 17.84 5.78
N ARG A 7 -20.19 16.72 6.52
CA ARG A 7 -20.30 16.69 7.97
C ARG A 7 -19.19 17.52 8.64
N THR A 8 -17.94 17.31 8.22
CA THR A 8 -16.79 18.04 8.76
C THR A 8 -16.88 19.54 8.49
N ALA A 9 -17.31 19.92 7.28
CA ALA A 9 -17.48 21.33 6.93
C ALA A 9 -18.59 22.00 7.76
N ALA A 10 -19.69 21.29 8.04
CA ALA A 10 -20.76 21.76 8.90
C ALA A 10 -20.31 21.93 10.36
N GLU A 11 -19.50 21.01 10.88
CA GLU A 11 -18.92 21.09 12.23
C GLU A 11 -17.95 22.28 12.36
N ILE A 12 -17.09 22.50 11.35
CA ILE A 12 -16.17 23.63 11.30
C ILE A 12 -16.94 24.96 11.28
N MET A 13 -18.02 25.07 10.50
CA MET A 13 -18.86 26.28 10.50
C MET A 13 -19.41 26.63 11.88
N GLN A 14 -19.79 25.62 12.68
CA GLN A 14 -20.41 25.81 13.99
C GLN A 14 -19.40 26.09 15.10
N ARG A 15 -18.24 25.42 15.08
CA ARG A 15 -17.30 25.42 16.21
C ARG A 15 -16.18 26.45 16.08
N ALA A 16 -15.89 26.92 14.87
CA ALA A 16 -14.85 27.90 14.69
C ALA A 16 -15.26 29.26 15.26
N ASP A 17 -14.31 29.97 15.86
CA ASP A 17 -14.52 31.29 16.47
C ASP A 17 -15.20 32.26 15.49
N PRO A 18 -16.18 33.09 15.90
CA PRO A 18 -16.90 34.01 15.01
C PRO A 18 -16.02 34.99 14.24
N SER A 19 -14.81 35.29 14.72
CA SER A 19 -13.86 36.18 14.03
C SER A 19 -13.22 35.56 12.77
N CYS A 20 -13.20 34.23 12.65
CA CYS A 20 -12.54 33.58 11.51
C CYS A 20 -13.34 33.74 10.20
N LYS A 21 -12.65 34.10 9.12
CA LYS A 21 -13.23 34.08 7.76
C LYS A 21 -13.02 32.69 7.16
N ILE A 22 -14.10 31.96 6.91
CA ILE A 22 -14.05 30.57 6.43
C ILE A 22 -14.69 30.47 5.05
N TRP A 23 -13.99 29.82 4.12
CA TRP A 23 -14.43 29.58 2.75
C TRP A 23 -14.36 28.09 2.42
N PHE A 24 -15.47 27.54 1.92
CA PHE A 24 -15.56 26.14 1.49
C PHE A 24 -15.51 26.06 -0.03
N VAL A 25 -14.51 25.32 -0.53
CA VAL A 25 -14.24 25.18 -1.97
C VAL A 25 -14.29 23.70 -2.36
N CYS A 26 -14.87 23.37 -3.51
CA CYS A 26 -14.81 22.02 -4.10
C CYS A 26 -14.42 22.13 -5.56
N LYS A 27 -13.43 21.34 -5.99
CA LYS A 27 -12.92 21.35 -7.38
C LYS A 27 -12.58 22.78 -7.89
N GLY A 28 -12.04 23.62 -7.01
CA GLY A 28 -11.67 25.00 -7.33
C GLY A 28 -12.83 26.01 -7.35
N GLN A 29 -14.06 25.59 -7.10
CA GLN A 29 -15.23 26.47 -7.04
C GLN A 29 -15.66 26.75 -5.60
N LEU A 30 -15.86 28.03 -5.27
CA LEU A 30 -16.38 28.47 -3.97
C LEU A 30 -17.84 28.04 -3.84
N ILE A 31 -18.15 27.27 -2.80
CA ILE A 31 -19.51 26.75 -2.53
C ILE A 31 -20.21 27.57 -1.47
N CYS A 32 -19.51 27.88 -0.37
CA CYS A 32 -20.10 28.51 0.80
C CYS A 32 -19.06 29.37 1.52
N THR A 33 -19.48 30.56 1.94
CA THR A 33 -18.74 31.42 2.85
C THR A 33 -19.47 31.46 4.18
N ARG A 34 -18.72 31.51 5.29
CA ARG A 34 -19.34 31.81 6.57
C ARG A 34 -19.60 33.31 6.63
N ASP A 35 -20.87 33.69 6.49
CA ASP A 35 -21.29 35.08 6.66
C ASP A 35 -21.24 35.43 8.15
N ASN A 36 -20.63 36.56 8.48
CA ASN A 36 -20.66 37.11 9.82
C ASN A 36 -22.08 37.63 10.08
N GLN A 37 -22.99 36.76 10.51
CA GLN A 37 -24.27 37.20 11.07
C GLN A 37 -23.97 37.95 12.37
N LYS A 38 -23.77 39.26 12.22
CA LYS A 38 -23.87 40.21 13.31
C LYS A 38 -25.37 40.30 13.63
N GLU A 39 -25.87 39.41 14.50
CA GLU A 39 -27.02 39.81 15.32
C GLU A 39 -26.54 40.98 16.16
N ILE A 40 -26.78 42.18 15.64
CA ILE A 40 -26.87 43.38 16.44
C ILE A 40 -28.11 43.17 17.32
N ALA A 41 -27.93 42.54 18.48
CA ALA A 41 -28.65 43.03 19.64
C ALA A 41 -28.21 44.48 19.80
N ALA A 42 -29.16 45.40 19.64
CA ALA A 42 -28.94 46.82 19.76
C ALA A 42 -28.28 47.13 21.12
N ALA A 43 -26.99 47.48 21.10
CA ALA A 43 -26.37 48.42 22.02
C ALA A 43 -24.90 48.66 21.62
N VAL A 44 -24.63 49.93 21.31
CA VAL A 44 -23.32 50.62 21.32
C VAL A 44 -22.37 50.36 20.15
N SER A 45 -22.33 51.33 19.23
CA SER A 45 -21.25 51.55 18.26
C SER A 45 -19.88 51.67 18.96
N PRO A 46 -18.78 51.15 18.38
CA PRO A 46 -17.45 51.56 18.76
C PRO A 46 -17.23 52.97 18.23
N LEU A 47 -17.49 53.97 19.08
CA LEU A 47 -17.03 55.32 18.82
C LEU A 47 -15.50 55.31 18.95
N LEU A 48 -14.84 55.75 17.88
CA LEU A 48 -13.50 56.33 17.94
C LEU A 48 -13.46 57.35 19.09
N PRO A 49 -12.37 57.44 19.87
CA PRO A 49 -12.19 58.59 20.74
C PRO A 49 -12.01 59.81 19.84
N ASP A 50 -13.04 60.63 19.78
CA ASP A 50 -12.99 61.96 19.19
C ASP A 50 -12.10 62.81 20.10
N PHE A 51 -10.97 63.26 19.56
CA PHE A 51 -10.12 64.23 20.25
C PHE A 51 -10.75 65.62 20.04
N ASP A 52 -11.72 65.96 20.88
CA ASP A 52 -12.13 67.35 21.03
C ASP A 52 -11.92 67.80 22.49
N HIS A 53 -11.17 68.89 22.58
CA HIS A 53 -10.75 69.57 23.80
C HIS A 53 -11.91 69.91 24.73
N ASP A 54 -11.86 69.42 25.96
CA ASP A 54 -12.42 70.13 27.10
C ASP A 54 -11.32 70.34 28.15
N TYR A 55 -10.65 71.48 28.00
CA TYR A 55 -9.74 72.03 28.98
C TYR A 55 -10.56 72.46 30.21
N LEU A 56 -10.12 72.02 31.39
CA LEU A 56 -10.48 72.49 32.75
C LEU A 56 -11.53 71.69 33.53
N HIS A 57 -11.12 70.53 34.08
CA HIS A 57 -11.47 70.20 35.47
C HIS A 57 -10.33 69.42 36.16
N LEU A 58 -9.25 70.13 36.48
CA LEU A 58 -8.26 69.63 37.44
C LEU A 58 -8.90 69.65 38.83
N SER A 59 -9.33 68.48 39.32
CA SER A 59 -9.61 68.25 40.73
C SER A 59 -8.27 68.01 41.44
N PRO A 60 -7.81 68.89 42.35
CA PRO A 60 -6.50 68.76 42.95
C PRO A 60 -6.53 67.88 44.20
N HIS A 61 -6.38 66.56 44.08
CA HIS A 61 -5.95 65.70 45.20
C HIS A 61 -5.28 64.40 44.71
N HIS A 62 -4.11 64.11 45.32
CA HIS A 62 -3.25 62.92 45.19
C HIS A 62 -2.20 62.85 44.07
N ALA A 63 -1.26 63.79 44.12
CA ALA A 63 0.04 63.71 43.44
C ALA A 63 1.01 62.66 44.05
N LYS A 64 0.56 61.42 44.34
CA LYS A 64 1.44 60.37 44.91
C LYS A 64 1.29 58.94 44.34
N ASP A 65 0.26 58.61 43.56
CA ASP A 65 0.07 57.25 43.02
C ASP A 65 0.27 57.13 41.48
N GLU A 66 0.53 58.22 40.77
CA GLU A 66 0.56 58.24 39.30
C GLU A 66 1.85 57.64 38.72
N VAL A 67 2.93 57.62 39.49
CA VAL A 67 4.25 57.10 39.09
C VAL A 67 4.35 55.57 39.25
N GLU A 68 3.54 54.99 40.13
CA GLU A 68 3.52 53.54 40.40
C GLU A 68 2.72 52.79 39.31
N SER A 69 1.64 53.39 38.82
CA SER A 69 0.79 52.83 37.75
C SER A 69 1.44 52.83 36.36
N GLU A 70 2.35 53.77 36.05
CA GLU A 70 3.05 53.82 34.75
C GLU A 70 4.19 52.79 34.68
N LEU A 71 4.77 52.43 35.84
CA LEU A 71 5.85 51.45 35.94
C LEU A 71 5.34 50.01 35.77
N GLU A 72 4.17 49.68 36.31
CA GLU A 72 3.52 48.36 36.12
C GLU A 72 3.16 48.08 34.66
N PHE A 73 2.72 49.10 33.91
CA PHE A 73 2.40 48.97 32.48
C PHE A 73 3.65 48.65 31.63
N TYR A 74 4.80 49.21 32.00
CA TYR A 74 6.06 48.96 31.29
C TYR A 74 6.54 47.50 31.50
N ASP A 75 6.36 46.95 32.69
CA ASP A 75 6.69 45.56 32.99
C ASP A 75 5.77 44.58 32.24
N GLU A 76 4.46 44.84 32.19
CA GLU A 76 3.52 44.02 31.40
C GLU A 76 3.86 44.06 29.90
N LEU A 77 4.18 45.25 29.36
CA LEU A 77 4.60 45.39 27.96
C LEU A 77 5.90 44.61 27.69
N LYS A 78 6.86 44.65 28.61
CA LYS A 78 8.12 43.92 28.50
C LYS A 78 7.89 42.40 28.55
N ASP A 79 7.02 41.93 29.44
CA ASP A 79 6.64 40.52 29.54
C ASP A 79 5.91 40.05 28.27
N ALA A 80 5.01 40.88 27.72
CA ALA A 80 4.34 40.61 26.46
C ALA A 80 5.33 40.51 25.30
N CYS A 81 6.33 41.40 25.23
CA CYS A 81 7.41 41.34 24.25
C CYS A 81 8.21 40.03 24.37
N LEU A 82 8.61 39.66 25.58
CA LEU A 82 9.33 38.40 25.83
C LEU A 82 8.49 37.18 25.44
N ALA A 83 7.20 37.18 25.76
CA ALA A 83 6.28 36.12 25.37
C ALA A 83 6.16 36.00 23.84
N ALA A 84 6.04 37.14 23.14
CA ALA A 84 5.97 37.19 21.69
C ALA A 84 7.25 36.64 21.03
N GLU A 85 8.43 37.04 21.50
CA GLU A 85 9.70 36.51 21.01
C GLU A 85 9.82 35.00 21.21
N ASN A 86 9.41 34.49 22.37
CA ASN A 86 9.42 33.07 22.67
C ASN A 86 8.46 32.29 21.77
N LEU A 87 7.26 32.84 21.50
CA LEU A 87 6.32 32.25 20.55
C LEU A 87 6.90 32.25 19.13
N MET A 88 7.56 33.33 18.71
CA MET A 88 8.20 33.40 17.38
C MET A 88 9.31 32.35 17.23
N LYS A 89 10.15 32.17 18.25
CA LYS A 89 11.17 31.11 18.28
C LYS A 89 10.55 29.72 18.19
N LYS A 90 9.47 29.45 18.93
CA LYS A 90 8.74 28.18 18.86
C LYS A 90 8.13 27.93 17.48
N ALA A 91 7.51 28.95 16.88
CA ALA A 91 6.91 28.85 15.56
C ALA A 91 7.96 28.55 14.47
N LEU A 92 9.13 29.21 14.53
CA LEU A 92 10.24 28.95 13.60
C LEU A 92 10.78 27.52 13.75
N ASN A 93 10.99 27.05 14.97
CA ASN A 93 11.44 25.67 15.19
C ASN A 93 10.43 24.63 14.67
N GLU A 94 9.14 24.87 14.88
CA GLU A 94 8.09 24.00 14.33
C GLU A 94 8.05 24.06 12.80
N TYR A 95 8.26 25.24 12.20
CA TYR A 95 8.37 25.39 10.75
C TYR A 95 9.49 24.49 10.19
N PHE A 96 10.71 24.58 10.71
CA PHE A 96 11.84 23.76 10.23
C PHE A 96 11.61 22.25 10.43
N ARG A 97 10.93 21.87 11.51
CA ARG A 97 10.55 20.46 11.72
C ARG A 97 9.58 19.96 10.66
N ARG A 98 8.60 20.77 10.27
CA ARG A 98 7.64 20.42 9.21
C ARG A 98 8.29 20.41 7.84
N GLU A 99 9.11 21.40 7.55
CA GLU A 99 9.88 21.47 6.29
C GLU A 99 10.70 20.20 6.08
N LYS A 100 11.42 19.75 7.11
CA LYS A 100 12.16 18.49 7.06
C LYS A 100 11.25 17.27 6.86
N ALA A 101 10.10 17.23 7.52
CA ALA A 101 9.14 16.14 7.34
C ALA A 101 8.57 16.13 5.91
N ASP A 102 8.30 17.29 5.33
CA ASP A 102 7.82 17.44 3.96
C ASP A 102 8.87 16.96 2.94
N GLU A 103 10.16 17.27 3.17
CA GLU A 103 11.27 16.73 2.37
C GLU A 103 11.31 15.20 2.42
N GLU A 104 11.20 14.60 3.61
CA GLU A 104 11.17 13.14 3.80
C GLU A 104 9.98 12.50 3.05
N VAL A 105 8.81 13.14 3.08
CA VAL A 105 7.61 12.70 2.34
C VAL A 105 7.85 12.73 0.83
N VAL A 106 8.47 13.79 0.30
CA VAL A 106 8.78 13.91 -1.13
C VAL A 106 9.72 12.79 -1.58
N VAL A 107 10.78 12.51 -0.80
CA VAL A 107 11.71 11.41 -1.08
C VAL A 107 11.01 10.05 -1.04
N ALA A 108 10.17 9.81 -0.04
CA ALA A 108 9.41 8.57 0.08
C ALA A 108 8.43 8.38 -1.09
N LEU A 109 7.75 9.45 -1.52
CA LEU A 109 6.84 9.43 -2.66
C LEU A 109 7.60 9.10 -3.96
N GLN A 110 8.76 9.71 -4.18
CA GLN A 110 9.58 9.45 -5.36
C GLN A 110 10.01 7.98 -5.42
N LYS A 111 10.49 7.44 -4.29
CA LYS A 111 10.87 6.03 -4.17
C LYS A 111 9.67 5.08 -4.38
N ALA A 112 8.49 5.43 -3.90
CA ALA A 112 7.28 4.65 -4.12
C ALA A 112 6.91 4.57 -5.60
N LYS A 113 7.07 5.67 -6.35
CA LYS A 113 6.85 5.69 -7.81
C LYS A 113 7.84 4.80 -8.55
N GLU A 114 9.12 4.85 -8.18
CA GLU A 114 10.15 3.99 -8.76
C GLU A 114 9.84 2.50 -8.52
N TYR A 115 9.41 2.13 -7.31
CA TYR A 115 8.99 0.76 -7.03
C TYR A 115 7.72 0.35 -7.77
N GLN A 116 6.79 1.27 -7.98
CA GLN A 116 5.60 1.02 -8.79
C GLN A 116 5.99 0.69 -10.24
N GLU A 117 6.89 1.46 -10.84
CA GLU A 117 7.37 1.22 -12.21
C GLU A 117 8.12 -0.12 -12.32
N LEU A 118 9.02 -0.41 -11.38
CA LEU A 118 9.72 -1.69 -11.30
C LEU A 118 8.77 -2.88 -11.18
N TYR A 119 7.74 -2.75 -10.34
CA TYR A 119 6.73 -3.80 -10.17
C TYR A 119 5.95 -4.06 -11.47
N LEU A 120 5.53 -3.01 -12.18
CA LEU A 120 4.83 -3.17 -13.46
C LEU A 120 5.70 -3.86 -14.50
N GLU A 121 7.00 -3.55 -14.52
CA GLU A 121 7.95 -4.19 -15.43
C GLU A 121 8.17 -5.67 -15.08
N GLU A 122 8.28 -6.00 -13.80
CA GLU A 122 8.39 -7.39 -13.34
C GLU A 122 7.15 -8.20 -13.71
N VAL A 123 5.95 -7.64 -13.52
CA VAL A 123 4.69 -8.28 -13.92
C VAL A 123 4.66 -8.56 -15.43
N ARG A 124 5.14 -7.63 -16.25
CA ARG A 124 5.24 -7.81 -17.71
C ARG A 124 6.16 -8.99 -18.04
N LYS A 125 7.38 -9.02 -17.49
CA LYS A 125 8.35 -10.10 -17.71
C LYS A 125 7.83 -11.45 -17.25
N ARG A 126 7.16 -11.50 -16.10
CA ARG A 126 6.54 -12.71 -15.58
C ARG A 126 5.49 -13.27 -16.54
N LYS A 127 4.64 -12.39 -17.08
CA LYS A 127 3.62 -12.77 -18.07
C LYS A 127 4.24 -13.35 -19.35
N GLU A 128 5.34 -12.76 -19.83
CA GLU A 128 6.07 -13.27 -21.00
C GLU A 128 6.66 -14.66 -20.72
N LEU A 129 7.30 -14.85 -19.56
CA LEU A 129 7.86 -16.14 -19.14
C LEU A 129 6.80 -17.22 -18.97
N GLU A 130 5.66 -16.88 -18.34
CA GLU A 130 4.52 -17.79 -18.19
C GLU A 130 3.95 -18.19 -19.57
N GLY A 131 3.92 -17.25 -20.52
CA GLY A 131 3.53 -17.52 -21.91
C GLY A 131 4.46 -18.51 -22.60
N VAL A 132 5.77 -18.30 -22.51
CA VAL A 132 6.77 -19.23 -23.05
C VAL A 132 6.64 -20.60 -22.38
N LEU A 133 6.54 -20.65 -21.06
CA LEU A 133 6.38 -21.91 -20.31
C LEU A 133 5.10 -22.67 -20.71
N ALA A 134 3.99 -21.98 -20.91
CA ALA A 134 2.75 -22.60 -21.37
C ALA A 134 2.90 -23.18 -22.79
N SER A 135 3.60 -22.48 -23.67
CA SER A 135 3.84 -22.94 -25.04
C SER A 135 4.75 -24.18 -25.10
N THR A 136 5.85 -24.19 -24.33
CA THR A 136 6.78 -25.32 -24.27
C THR A 136 6.15 -26.54 -23.61
N ASN A 137 5.35 -26.35 -22.56
CA ASN A 137 4.59 -27.45 -21.94
C ASN A 137 3.59 -28.08 -22.90
N ARG A 138 2.95 -27.28 -23.76
CA ARG A 138 2.06 -27.80 -24.81
C ARG A 138 2.83 -28.64 -25.83
N GLU A 139 3.98 -28.17 -26.28
CA GLU A 139 4.84 -28.90 -27.22
C GLU A 139 5.34 -30.22 -26.60
N ILE A 140 5.80 -30.21 -25.35
CA ILE A 140 6.19 -31.42 -24.61
C ILE A 140 5.02 -32.41 -24.53
N ALA A 141 3.80 -31.94 -24.26
CA ALA A 141 2.62 -32.80 -24.20
C ALA A 141 2.33 -33.44 -25.57
N GLN A 142 2.46 -32.69 -26.66
CA GLN A 142 2.29 -33.21 -28.02
C GLN A 142 3.34 -34.26 -28.36
N LEU A 143 4.62 -34.00 -28.07
CA LEU A 143 5.71 -34.95 -28.31
C LEU A 143 5.52 -36.24 -27.51
N ARG A 144 5.09 -36.14 -26.25
CA ARG A 144 4.75 -37.31 -25.42
C ARG A 144 3.59 -38.12 -26.01
N GLN A 145 2.54 -37.45 -26.50
CA GLN A 145 1.42 -38.12 -27.14
C GLN A 145 1.84 -38.84 -28.43
N ALA A 146 2.68 -38.20 -29.26
CA ALA A 146 3.22 -38.81 -30.47
C ALA A 146 4.16 -39.99 -30.18
N THR A 147 4.85 -39.98 -29.04
CA THR A 147 5.77 -41.07 -28.61
C THR A 147 5.03 -42.25 -27.98
N HIS A 148 3.81 -42.05 -27.45
CA HIS A 148 2.99 -43.08 -26.81
C HIS A 148 2.75 -44.34 -27.69
N PRO A 149 2.37 -44.24 -28.99
CA PRO A 149 2.18 -45.43 -29.81
C PRO A 149 3.47 -46.23 -30.02
N PHE A 150 4.61 -45.56 -30.19
CA PHE A 150 5.91 -46.23 -30.35
C PHE A 150 6.30 -46.99 -29.07
N ARG A 151 6.16 -46.36 -27.91
CA ARG A 151 6.43 -46.99 -26.61
C ARG A 151 5.54 -48.21 -26.37
N ASN A 152 4.26 -48.11 -26.69
CA ASN A 152 3.34 -49.24 -26.53
C ASN A 152 3.72 -50.42 -27.43
N GLN A 153 4.03 -50.16 -28.70
CA GLN A 153 4.44 -51.20 -29.63
C GLN A 153 5.73 -51.89 -29.17
N GLN A 154 6.71 -51.12 -28.69
CA GLN A 154 7.96 -51.66 -28.17
C GLN A 154 7.74 -52.56 -26.95
N ASN A 155 6.84 -52.17 -26.04
CA ASN A 155 6.45 -52.98 -24.89
C ASN A 155 5.78 -54.29 -25.32
N THR A 156 4.82 -54.23 -26.26
CA THR A 156 4.17 -55.43 -26.81
C THR A 156 5.16 -56.39 -27.45
N THR A 157 6.10 -55.89 -28.27
CA THR A 157 7.12 -56.75 -28.89
C THR A 157 8.06 -57.39 -27.88
N MET A 158 8.32 -56.71 -26.75
CA MET A 158 9.17 -57.24 -25.68
C MET A 158 8.45 -58.35 -24.92
N ASP A 159 7.16 -58.17 -24.61
CA ASP A 159 6.32 -59.18 -23.96
C ASP A 159 6.18 -60.43 -24.86
N GLU A 160 5.91 -60.24 -26.15
CA GLU A 160 5.83 -61.33 -27.14
C GLU A 160 7.15 -62.11 -27.23
N LEU A 161 8.29 -61.41 -27.25
CA LEU A 161 9.60 -62.05 -27.28
C LEU A 161 9.88 -62.85 -25.99
N GLN A 162 9.45 -62.34 -24.83
CA GLN A 162 9.60 -63.06 -23.56
C GLN A 162 8.74 -64.32 -23.52
N GLU A 163 7.51 -64.25 -24.01
CA GLU A 163 6.62 -65.42 -24.12
C GLU A 163 7.22 -66.48 -25.05
N GLU A 164 7.75 -66.07 -26.20
CA GLU A 164 8.39 -66.99 -27.14
C GLU A 164 9.65 -67.64 -26.54
N MET A 165 10.46 -66.88 -25.79
CA MET A 165 11.59 -67.47 -25.06
C MET A 165 11.13 -68.49 -24.01
N ALA A 166 10.04 -68.22 -23.28
CA ALA A 166 9.49 -69.16 -22.29
C ALA A 166 8.94 -70.43 -22.95
N ASN A 167 8.26 -70.30 -24.10
CA ASN A 167 7.77 -71.40 -24.91
C ASN A 167 8.94 -72.26 -25.42
N LYS A 168 9.98 -71.63 -25.95
CA LYS A 168 11.19 -72.30 -26.42
C LYS A 168 11.86 -73.11 -25.31
N LEU A 169 12.06 -72.52 -24.13
CA LEU A 169 12.65 -73.22 -22.98
C LEU A 169 11.79 -74.41 -22.51
N THR A 170 10.47 -74.28 -22.60
CA THR A 170 9.53 -75.34 -22.26
C THR A 170 9.62 -76.50 -23.25
N LEU A 171 9.71 -76.19 -24.54
CA LEU A 171 9.87 -77.18 -25.61
C LEU A 171 11.20 -77.93 -25.48
N GLU A 172 12.30 -77.21 -25.24
CA GLU A 172 13.63 -77.80 -25.01
C GLU A 172 13.61 -78.75 -23.81
N ARG A 173 12.97 -78.36 -22.69
CA ARG A 173 12.80 -79.25 -21.53
C ARG A 173 11.98 -80.51 -21.89
N HIS A 174 10.95 -80.37 -22.71
CA HIS A 174 10.14 -81.50 -23.16
C HIS A 174 10.95 -82.46 -24.05
N MET A 175 11.78 -81.93 -24.95
CA MET A 175 12.65 -82.73 -25.81
C MET A 175 13.69 -83.50 -25.00
N VAL A 176 14.33 -82.86 -24.02
CA VAL A 176 15.28 -83.53 -23.11
C VAL A 176 14.61 -84.66 -22.35
N LYS A 177 13.38 -84.44 -21.86
CA LYS A 177 12.61 -85.47 -21.16
C LYS A 177 12.24 -86.66 -22.07
N MET A 178 11.77 -86.40 -23.29
CA MET A 178 11.47 -87.47 -24.25
C MET A 178 12.71 -88.27 -24.65
N ASN A 179 13.86 -87.62 -24.79
CA ASN A 179 15.12 -88.29 -25.10
C ASN A 179 15.58 -89.17 -23.94
N ALA A 180 15.47 -88.70 -22.69
CA ALA A 180 15.75 -89.50 -21.49
C ALA A 180 14.80 -90.70 -21.37
N ASP A 181 13.50 -90.51 -21.63
CA ASP A 181 12.50 -91.60 -21.61
C ASP A 181 12.74 -92.62 -22.74
N GLY A 182 13.22 -92.18 -23.90
CA GLY A 182 13.62 -93.02 -25.02
C GLY A 182 14.89 -93.85 -24.76
N GLU A 183 15.89 -93.26 -24.10
CA GLU A 183 17.11 -93.95 -23.66
C GLU A 183 16.80 -95.01 -22.58
N ILE A 184 15.91 -94.71 -21.62
CA ILE A 184 15.44 -95.69 -20.62
C ILE A 184 14.72 -96.86 -21.28
N LYS A 185 13.84 -96.60 -22.28
CA LYS A 185 13.15 -97.65 -23.04
C LYS A 185 14.11 -98.50 -23.89
N GLY A 186 15.15 -97.88 -24.44
CA GLY A 186 16.21 -98.57 -25.18
C GLY A 186 17.02 -99.52 -24.30
N HIS A 187 17.35 -99.10 -23.07
CA HIS A 187 18.07 -99.94 -22.10
C HIS A 187 17.24 -101.14 -21.61
N LEU A 188 15.93 -100.94 -21.36
CA LEU A 188 15.00 -102.01 -20.96
C LEU A 188 14.78 -103.08 -22.06
N CYS A 189 14.85 -102.70 -23.34
CA CYS A 189 14.78 -103.66 -24.45
C CYS A 189 16.09 -104.42 -24.69
N SER A 190 17.25 -103.89 -24.28
CA SER A 190 18.54 -104.58 -24.41
C SER A 190 18.87 -105.54 -23.24
N GLU A 191 18.17 -105.45 -22.11
CA GLU A 191 18.36 -106.37 -20.97
C GLU A 191 17.45 -107.62 -21.01
N THR A 192 16.66 -107.82 -22.07
CA THR A 192 15.74 -108.98 -22.22
C THR A 192 16.01 -109.88 -23.43
N ALA A 193 17.21 -109.81 -24.02
CA ALA A 193 17.66 -110.74 -25.07
C ALA A 193 18.75 -111.69 -24.57
#